data_AF-A0A7S4KBB4-F1
#
_entry.id   AF-A0A7S4KBB4-F1
#
_cell.length_a   1.000
_cell.length_b   1.000
_cell.length_c   1.000
_cell.angle_alpha   90.00
_cell.angle_beta   90.00
_cell.angle_gamma   90.00
#
_symmetry.space_group_name_H-M   'P 1'
#
loop_
_entity.id
_entity.type
_entity.pdbx_description
1 polymer ?
#
loop_
_entity_poly.entity_id
_entity_poly.type
_entity_poly.pdbx_seq_one_letter_code
_entity_poly.pdbx_strand_id
1 'polypeptide(L)'
;GAAQASAAAPSSSSAPNGGGSSEAPASPAKTKVSKKIDGAAVVDYHFKVSSVITIVWFVVLTAAMYIIVPSERIERLEGIERTAATLAAATLGVSCLSTIHRSFSGVIAAALVVQLCAVVTDVLMAAGPVPVLIDNVTGARVHMLRWCEFAPLAFLMTLLTEGGDMANDPEGGIRTAYVLAITQGASTMFGLIFPFMPGVKSWAFCLFSALLLFMPIFFRLAGKMKKVRSMDPKGKTYRRSVLCLRLLVVEAVVWTLLVVGYLVANVLPAFVSGMPSLRHPAITMLYDCTMDVLAKVIYMALIVNVHDAMFSQESSSQGGRSTMRGRDGLTVEELRAKEARRQLRKQKRAEKERREAAKAKKAVEAAAKGETPKVQ
;
A
#
# COMPACT_ATOMS: atom_id res chain seq x y z
N GLY A 1 -38.72 -36.27 1.59
CA GLY A 1 -39.76 -35.52 2.33
C GLY A 1 -39.88 -34.16 1.70
N ALA A 2 -40.90 -33.98 0.86
CA ALA A 2 -41.23 -32.71 0.24
C ALA A 2 -42.12 -31.90 1.19
N ALA A 3 -41.87 -30.60 1.29
CA ALA A 3 -42.82 -29.66 1.88
C ALA A 3 -42.91 -28.42 0.98
N GLN A 4 -44.06 -28.32 0.32
CA GLN A 4 -44.55 -27.21 -0.46
C GLN A 4 -45.21 -26.14 0.45
N ALA A 5 -45.29 -24.94 -0.13
CA ALA A 5 -46.34 -23.93 0.01
C ALA A 5 -46.44 -23.09 1.30
N SER A 6 -46.41 -21.77 1.13
CA SER A 6 -47.65 -20.99 1.13
C SER A 6 -47.41 -19.56 0.65
N ALA A 7 -48.21 -19.14 -0.33
CA ALA A 7 -48.32 -17.78 -0.83
C ALA A 7 -49.45 -17.06 -0.10
N ALA A 8 -49.27 -15.78 0.21
CA ALA A 8 -50.38 -14.87 0.51
C ALA A 8 -49.99 -13.42 0.17
N ALA A 9 -50.56 -12.90 -0.90
CA ALA A 9 -51.00 -11.51 -1.03
C ALA A 9 -52.54 -11.56 -0.99
N PRO A 10 -53.29 -10.52 -0.56
CA PRO A 10 -53.45 -9.34 -1.42
C PRO A 10 -53.76 -8.01 -0.68
N SER A 11 -53.89 -6.97 -1.51
CA SER A 11 -54.92 -5.92 -1.47
C SER A 11 -54.52 -4.47 -1.19
N SER A 12 -54.99 -3.68 -2.16
CA SER A 12 -55.08 -2.24 -2.34
C SER A 12 -55.82 -1.50 -1.25
N SER A 13 -55.39 -0.25 -0.97
CA SER A 13 -56.32 0.83 -0.67
C SER A 13 -55.88 2.13 -1.35
N SER A 14 -56.78 2.62 -2.20
CA SER A 14 -56.78 3.92 -2.83
C SER A 14 -57.63 4.88 -1.98
N ALA A 15 -57.12 6.08 -1.72
CA ALA A 15 -57.94 7.19 -1.24
C ALA A 15 -57.38 8.52 -1.81
N PRO A 16 -58.17 9.26 -2.61
CA PRO A 16 -57.92 10.65 -2.95
C PRO A 16 -58.82 11.56 -2.10
N ASN A 17 -58.28 12.70 -1.65
CA ASN A 17 -58.93 14.02 -1.53
C ASN A 17 -58.42 14.82 -0.34
N GLY A 18 -58.37 16.14 -0.55
CA GLY A 18 -58.55 17.10 0.53
C GLY A 18 -57.62 18.29 0.44
N GLY A 19 -58.01 19.29 -0.36
CA GLY A 19 -57.37 20.60 -0.38
C GLY A 19 -57.46 21.33 0.97
N GLY A 20 -56.52 22.24 1.18
CA GLY A 20 -56.43 23.11 2.34
C GLY A 20 -55.18 23.97 2.25
N SER A 21 -55.19 24.93 1.32
CA SER A 21 -54.22 26.01 1.20
C SER A 21 -54.34 26.94 2.42
N SER A 22 -53.42 26.79 3.37
CA SER A 22 -53.15 27.79 4.40
C SER A 22 -51.69 28.23 4.25
N GLU A 23 -51.48 29.37 3.59
CA GLU A 23 -50.18 30.03 3.47
C GLU A 23 -49.78 30.56 4.86
N ALA A 24 -48.97 29.77 5.56
CA ALA A 24 -48.25 30.25 6.73
C ALA A 24 -47.11 31.19 6.29
N PRO A 25 -46.88 32.31 7.00
CA PRO A 25 -45.84 33.27 6.66
C PRO A 25 -44.47 32.57 6.68
N ALA A 26 -43.73 32.71 5.57
CA ALA A 26 -42.42 32.12 5.37
C ALA A 26 -41.46 32.48 6.51
N SER A 27 -41.24 31.52 7.40
CA SER A 27 -40.22 31.62 8.45
C SER A 27 -38.86 31.83 7.78
N PRO A 28 -38.06 32.82 8.19
CA PRO A 28 -36.79 33.13 7.56
C PRO A 28 -35.93 31.87 7.56
N ALA A 29 -35.70 31.32 6.38
CA ALA A 29 -34.93 30.12 6.16
C ALA A 29 -33.53 30.35 6.74
N LYS A 30 -33.30 29.85 7.97
CA LYS A 30 -31.97 29.82 8.59
C LYS A 30 -31.07 29.02 7.66
N THR A 31 -30.32 29.73 6.83
CA THR A 31 -29.30 29.16 5.96
C THR A 31 -28.25 28.55 6.89
N LYS A 32 -28.38 27.24 7.17
CA LYS A 32 -27.37 26.50 7.90
C LYS A 32 -26.13 26.52 7.02
N VAL A 33 -25.18 27.41 7.35
CA VAL A 33 -23.84 27.39 6.79
C VAL A 33 -23.20 26.10 7.24
N SER A 34 -23.36 25.04 6.44
CA SER A 34 -22.69 23.78 6.65
C SER A 34 -21.20 24.03 6.44
N LYS A 35 -20.45 24.07 7.53
CA LYS A 35 -18.99 24.19 7.51
C LYS A 35 -18.45 22.94 6.84
N LYS A 36 -18.12 23.05 5.55
CA LYS A 36 -17.57 21.95 4.76
C LYS A 36 -16.27 21.48 5.43
N ILE A 37 -16.32 20.30 6.06
CA ILE A 37 -15.15 19.70 6.69
C ILE A 37 -14.14 19.40 5.59
N ASP A 38 -12.90 19.84 5.81
CA ASP A 38 -11.81 19.52 4.92
C ASP A 38 -11.37 18.07 5.14
N GLY A 39 -11.82 17.18 4.25
CA GLY A 39 -11.51 15.76 4.31
C GLY A 39 -10.00 15.46 4.25
N ALA A 40 -9.19 16.33 3.62
CA ALA A 40 -7.74 16.12 3.54
C ALA A 40 -7.08 16.34 4.92
N ALA A 41 -7.45 17.41 5.62
CA ALA A 41 -6.98 17.69 6.98
C ALA A 41 -7.37 16.60 7.98
N VAL A 42 -8.58 16.04 7.85
CA VAL A 42 -9.03 14.92 8.70
C VAL A 42 -8.18 13.67 8.45
N VAL A 43 -7.96 13.30 7.18
CA VAL A 43 -7.13 12.13 6.84
C VAL A 43 -5.67 12.32 7.27
N ASP A 44 -5.12 13.52 7.11
CA ASP A 44 -3.78 13.89 7.58
C ASP A 44 -3.62 13.67 9.09
N TYR A 45 -4.59 14.14 9.88
CA TYR A 45 -4.62 13.94 11.32
C TYR A 45 -4.65 12.45 11.69
N HIS A 46 -5.55 11.67 11.09
CA HIS A 46 -5.67 10.25 11.39
C HIS A 46 -4.40 9.47 11.08
N PHE A 47 -3.70 9.78 9.98
CA PHE A 47 -2.44 9.13 9.68
C PHE A 47 -1.34 9.48 10.68
N LYS A 48 -1.24 10.74 11.12
CA LYS A 48 -0.27 11.14 12.16
C LYS A 48 -0.53 10.43 13.48
N VAL A 49 -1.78 10.40 13.93
CA VAL A 49 -2.16 9.72 15.17
C VAL A 49 -1.91 8.22 15.08
N SER A 50 -2.35 7.57 14.00
CA SER A 50 -2.12 6.13 13.80
C SER A 50 -0.64 5.78 13.70
N SER A 51 0.20 6.68 13.16
CA SER A 51 1.66 6.50 13.14
C SER A 51 2.24 6.41 14.54
N VAL A 52 1.82 7.30 15.45
CA VAL A 52 2.26 7.29 16.86
C VAL A 52 1.78 6.02 17.55
N ILE A 53 0.50 5.64 17.35
CA ILE A 53 -0.05 4.39 17.91
C ILE A 53 0.76 3.17 17.43
N THR A 54 1.09 3.10 16.14
CA THR A 54 1.90 2.02 15.57
C THR A 54 3.30 1.95 16.18
N ILE A 55 3.97 3.09 16.40
CA ILE A 55 5.29 3.12 17.08
C ILE A 55 5.17 2.58 18.50
N VAL A 56 4.19 3.08 19.27
CA VAL A 56 3.99 2.63 20.66
C VAL A 56 3.67 1.14 20.70
N TRP A 57 2.80 0.67 19.80
CA TRP A 57 2.44 -0.73 19.70
C TRP A 57 3.65 -1.62 19.37
N PHE A 58 4.47 -1.22 18.38
CA PHE A 58 5.72 -1.90 18.04
C PHE A 58 6.66 -2.00 19.25
N VAL A 59 6.97 -0.87 19.91
CA VAL A 59 7.88 -0.83 21.06
C VAL A 59 7.38 -1.71 22.20
N VAL A 60 6.08 -1.66 22.50
CA VAL A 60 5.47 -2.47 23.57
C VAL A 60 5.54 -3.96 23.24
N LEU A 61 5.22 -4.38 22.01
CA LEU A 61 5.32 -5.80 21.62
C LEU A 61 6.76 -6.29 21.66
N THR A 62 7.70 -5.52 21.12
CA THR A 62 9.12 -5.87 21.13
C THR A 62 9.62 -6.03 22.56
N ALA A 63 9.35 -5.05 23.44
CA ALA A 63 9.73 -5.13 24.85
C ALA A 63 9.09 -6.34 25.55
N ALA A 64 7.79 -6.58 25.33
CA ALA A 64 7.07 -7.72 25.90
C ALA A 64 7.69 -9.06 25.46
N MET A 65 8.10 -9.20 24.20
CA MET A 65 8.73 -10.44 23.72
C MET A 65 10.11 -10.67 24.36
N TYR A 66 10.90 -9.63 24.59
CA TYR A 66 12.16 -9.77 25.32
C TYR A 66 11.97 -10.16 26.81
N ILE A 67 10.79 -9.87 27.39
CA ILE A 67 10.46 -10.24 28.78
C ILE A 67 9.87 -11.66 28.85
N ILE A 68 9.00 -12.02 27.90
CA ILE A 68 8.24 -13.28 27.92
C ILE A 68 9.08 -14.45 27.40
N VAL A 69 9.93 -14.22 26.39
CA VAL A 69 10.73 -15.28 25.80
C VAL A 69 11.85 -15.68 26.77
N PRO A 70 12.00 -16.98 27.10
CA PRO A 70 13.07 -17.43 27.98
C PRO A 70 14.45 -17.01 27.47
N SER A 71 15.37 -16.67 28.38
CA SER A 71 16.69 -16.14 28.01
C SER A 71 17.53 -17.06 27.13
N GLU A 72 17.35 -18.37 27.25
CA GLU A 72 17.99 -19.41 26.44
C GLU A 72 17.47 -19.47 24.99
N ARG A 73 16.32 -18.82 24.74
CA ARG A 73 15.69 -18.65 23.43
C ARG A 73 15.96 -17.27 22.83
N ILE A 74 16.77 -16.46 23.50
CA ILE A 74 17.25 -15.19 22.99
C ILE A 74 18.62 -15.42 22.36
N GLU A 75 18.63 -15.55 21.03
CA GLU A 75 19.77 -16.04 20.26
C GLU A 75 20.29 -14.94 19.31
N ARG A 76 21.60 -14.88 19.07
CA ARG A 76 22.13 -14.05 17.97
C ARG A 76 22.00 -14.83 16.67
N LEU A 77 21.41 -14.21 15.65
CA LEU A 77 21.28 -14.84 14.34
C LEU A 77 22.67 -14.99 13.69
N GLU A 78 22.86 -16.07 12.96
CA GLU A 78 24.12 -16.38 12.28
C GLU A 78 23.88 -16.75 10.80
N GLY A 79 24.97 -16.81 10.04
CA GLY A 79 24.97 -17.25 8.65
C GLY A 79 23.96 -16.51 7.76
N ILE A 80 23.14 -17.30 7.06
CA ILE A 80 22.16 -16.79 6.09
C ILE A 80 21.06 -15.97 6.77
N GLU A 81 20.63 -16.32 7.98
CA GLU A 81 19.58 -15.58 8.68
C GLU A 81 20.01 -14.13 8.96
N ARG A 82 21.20 -13.95 9.53
CA ARG A 82 21.78 -12.62 9.79
C ARG A 82 22.04 -11.84 8.51
N THR A 83 22.53 -12.53 7.48
CA THR A 83 22.84 -11.90 6.19
C THR A 83 21.56 -11.39 5.52
N ALA A 84 20.48 -12.16 5.55
CA ALA A 84 19.18 -11.76 5.00
C ALA A 84 18.64 -10.50 5.72
N ALA A 85 18.66 -10.48 7.06
CA ALA A 85 18.24 -9.31 7.85
C ALA A 85 19.11 -8.08 7.55
N THR A 86 20.43 -8.26 7.40
CA THR A 86 21.36 -7.16 7.06
C THR A 86 21.02 -6.55 5.69
N LEU A 87 20.77 -7.40 4.69
CA LEU A 87 20.40 -6.95 3.34
C LEU A 87 19.03 -6.26 3.32
N ALA A 88 18.07 -6.76 4.10
CA ALA A 88 16.77 -6.13 4.26
C ALA A 88 16.90 -4.75 4.90
N ALA A 89 17.62 -4.62 6.03
CA ALA A 89 17.91 -3.35 6.70
C ALA A 89 18.53 -2.34 5.74
N ALA A 90 19.56 -2.74 4.97
CA ALA A 90 20.24 -1.86 4.04
C ALA A 90 19.31 -1.38 2.91
N THR A 91 18.54 -2.30 2.32
CA THR A 91 17.63 -1.97 1.20
C THR A 91 16.49 -1.05 1.66
N LEU A 92 15.88 -1.36 2.80
CA LEU A 92 14.83 -0.54 3.39
C LEU A 92 15.37 0.81 3.86
N GLY A 93 16.60 0.86 4.39
CA GLY A 93 17.27 2.10 4.77
C GLY A 93 17.46 3.06 3.60
N VAL A 94 17.94 2.55 2.46
CA VAL A 94 18.08 3.34 1.23
C VAL A 94 16.72 3.86 0.74
N SER A 95 15.70 3.01 0.74
CA SER A 95 14.32 3.40 0.42
C SER A 95 13.80 4.48 1.37
N CYS A 96 14.10 4.40 2.66
CA CYS A 96 13.65 5.33 3.68
C CYS A 96 14.26 6.72 3.45
N LEU A 97 15.58 6.78 3.25
CA LEU A 97 16.31 8.01 2.95
C LEU A 97 15.76 8.74 1.71
N SER A 98 15.34 8.00 0.68
CA SER A 98 14.76 8.58 -0.53
C SER A 98 13.43 9.32 -0.29
N THR A 99 12.76 9.04 0.83
CA THR A 99 11.47 9.64 1.18
C THR A 99 11.61 10.91 2.02
N ILE A 100 12.63 10.99 2.87
CA ILE A 100 12.79 12.05 3.89
C ILE A 100 12.78 13.46 3.26
N HIS A 101 13.21 13.61 2.01
CA HIS A 101 13.26 14.89 1.32
C HIS A 101 11.89 15.44 0.86
N ARG A 102 10.79 14.74 1.12
CA ARG A 102 9.43 15.18 0.71
C ARG A 102 8.74 16.06 1.74
N SER A 103 7.75 16.83 1.29
CA SER A 103 6.87 17.62 2.16
C SER A 103 6.19 16.75 3.21
N PHE A 104 6.20 17.20 4.46
CA PHE A 104 5.73 16.43 5.60
C PHE A 104 4.20 16.46 5.72
N SER A 105 3.55 15.41 5.23
CA SER A 105 2.12 15.13 5.46
C SER A 105 1.96 13.87 6.32
N GLY A 106 0.75 13.62 6.82
CA GLY A 106 0.41 12.44 7.58
C GLY A 106 0.60 11.16 6.79
N VAL A 107 0.32 11.16 5.48
CA VAL A 107 0.60 10.03 4.57
C VAL A 107 2.10 9.71 4.56
N ILE A 108 2.95 10.73 4.40
CA ILE A 108 4.41 10.56 4.38
C ILE A 108 4.92 10.15 5.76
N ALA A 109 4.38 10.72 6.85
CA ALA A 109 4.73 10.34 8.22
C ALA A 109 4.44 8.86 8.49
N ALA A 110 3.24 8.38 8.13
CA ALA A 110 2.87 6.98 8.27
C ALA A 110 3.75 6.05 7.43
N ALA A 111 4.07 6.45 6.20
CA ALA A 111 4.94 5.69 5.33
C ALA A 111 6.39 5.62 5.85
N LEU A 112 6.89 6.70 6.45
CA LEU A 112 8.19 6.71 7.13
C LEU A 112 8.17 5.82 8.35
N VAL A 113 7.08 5.79 9.15
CA VAL A 113 6.96 4.87 10.28
C VAL A 113 6.99 3.41 9.83
N VAL A 114 6.28 3.04 8.76
CA VAL A 114 6.34 1.69 8.18
C VAL A 114 7.79 1.29 7.86
N GLN A 115 8.56 2.18 7.24
CA GLN A 115 9.95 1.89 6.89
C GLN A 115 10.90 1.91 8.10
N LEU A 116 10.74 2.85 9.02
CA LEU A 116 11.61 2.96 10.20
C LEU A 116 11.44 1.77 11.14
N CYS A 117 10.20 1.34 11.40
CA CYS A 117 9.98 0.12 12.19
C CYS A 117 10.65 -1.09 11.52
N ALA A 118 10.53 -1.21 10.19
CA ALA A 118 11.14 -2.30 9.43
C ALA A 118 12.67 -2.31 9.53
N VAL A 119 13.29 -1.16 9.27
CA VAL A 119 14.75 -0.99 9.39
C VAL A 119 15.20 -1.30 10.81
N VAL A 120 14.48 -0.82 11.84
CA VAL A 120 14.84 -1.08 13.23
C VAL A 120 14.75 -2.57 13.55
N THR A 121 13.68 -3.26 13.16
CA THR A 121 13.56 -4.72 13.35
C THR A 121 14.71 -5.47 12.69
N ASP A 122 15.00 -5.16 11.43
CA ASP A 122 16.07 -5.83 10.68
C ASP A 122 17.46 -5.54 11.27
N VAL A 123 17.70 -4.32 11.76
CA VAL A 123 18.95 -3.96 12.47
C VAL A 123 19.05 -4.72 13.79
N LEU A 124 17.96 -4.79 14.58
CA LEU A 124 17.93 -5.57 15.81
C LEU A 124 18.20 -7.05 15.54
N MET A 125 17.66 -7.59 14.44
CA MET A 125 17.89 -8.97 14.03
C MET A 125 19.30 -9.23 13.49
N ALA A 126 19.90 -8.25 12.81
CA ALA A 126 21.23 -8.36 12.24
C ALA A 126 22.35 -8.19 13.29
N ALA A 127 22.18 -7.26 14.22
CA ALA A 127 23.23 -6.86 15.17
C ALA A 127 22.97 -7.28 16.62
N GLY A 128 21.71 -7.51 16.98
CA GLY A 128 21.29 -7.77 18.35
C GLY A 128 20.93 -9.23 18.63
N PRO A 129 20.69 -9.56 19.91
CA PRO A 129 20.06 -10.81 20.29
C PRO A 129 18.57 -10.79 19.90
N VAL A 130 18.05 -11.91 19.41
CA VAL A 130 16.70 -12.04 18.87
C VAL A 130 15.89 -13.06 19.69
N PRO A 131 14.71 -12.71 20.19
CA PRO A 131 13.78 -13.68 20.74
C PRO A 131 13.29 -14.63 19.64
N VAL A 132 13.66 -15.91 19.74
CA VAL A 132 13.30 -16.95 18.78
C VAL A 132 12.62 -18.11 19.49
N LEU A 133 11.40 -18.42 19.08
CA LEU A 133 10.66 -19.57 19.62
C LEU A 133 10.57 -20.69 18.58
N ILE A 134 10.36 -21.90 19.05
CA ILE A 134 9.99 -23.03 18.19
C ILE A 134 8.49 -23.25 18.36
N ASP A 135 7.76 -23.25 17.25
CA ASP A 135 6.34 -23.58 17.25
C ASP A 135 6.17 -25.06 17.62
N ASN A 136 5.46 -25.33 18.71
CA ASN A 136 5.27 -26.68 19.24
C ASN A 136 4.47 -27.61 18.31
N VAL A 137 3.69 -27.06 17.38
CA VAL A 137 2.86 -27.81 16.45
C VAL A 137 3.61 -28.05 15.15
N THR A 138 4.22 -27.01 14.59
CA THR A 138 4.88 -27.12 13.28
C THR A 138 6.36 -27.49 13.37
N GLY A 139 6.98 -27.28 14.53
CA GLY A 139 8.43 -27.35 14.70
C GLY A 139 9.18 -26.20 14.03
N ALA A 140 8.47 -25.21 13.47
CA ALA A 140 9.08 -24.10 12.77
C ALA A 140 9.78 -23.14 13.74
N ARG A 141 10.91 -22.58 13.31
CA ARG A 141 11.62 -21.53 14.02
C ARG A 141 10.94 -20.19 13.73
N VAL A 142 10.50 -19.50 14.77
CA VAL A 142 9.71 -18.27 14.69
C VAL A 142 10.47 -17.11 15.30
N HIS A 143 10.82 -16.11 14.48
CA HIS A 143 11.55 -14.93 14.89
C HIS A 143 10.57 -13.86 15.39
N MET A 144 10.45 -13.71 16.71
CA MET A 144 9.35 -12.97 17.32
C MET A 144 9.35 -11.48 16.96
N LEU A 145 10.53 -10.89 16.69
CA LEU A 145 10.64 -9.49 16.27
C LEU A 145 9.91 -9.18 14.95
N ARG A 146 9.90 -10.13 14.00
CA ARG A 146 9.14 -9.98 12.74
C ARG A 146 7.65 -9.82 13.01
N TRP A 147 7.10 -10.66 13.86
CA TRP A 147 5.68 -10.62 14.20
C TRP A 147 5.32 -9.38 15.04
N CYS A 148 6.23 -8.91 15.91
CA CYS A 148 6.08 -7.65 16.64
C CYS A 148 5.98 -6.45 15.70
N GLU A 149 6.64 -6.52 14.55
CA GLU A 149 6.60 -5.49 13.53
C GLU A 149 5.41 -5.66 12.58
N PHE A 150 5.20 -6.86 12.05
CA PHE A 150 4.17 -7.14 11.05
C PHE A 150 2.77 -6.80 11.56
N ALA A 151 2.47 -7.06 12.83
CA ALA A 151 1.16 -6.76 13.41
C ALA A 151 0.78 -5.26 13.36
N PRO A 152 1.54 -4.35 14.00
CA PRO A 152 1.22 -2.93 13.97
C PRO A 152 1.40 -2.30 12.58
N LEU A 153 2.28 -2.85 11.73
CA LEU A 153 2.44 -2.37 10.35
C LEU A 153 1.31 -2.82 9.43
N ALA A 154 0.77 -4.03 9.58
CA ALA A 154 -0.41 -4.48 8.85
C ALA A 154 -1.60 -3.54 9.12
N PHE A 155 -1.80 -3.16 10.38
CA PHE A 155 -2.77 -2.13 10.74
C PHE A 155 -2.53 -0.81 9.99
N LEU A 156 -1.33 -0.25 10.06
CA LEU A 156 -1.04 1.07 9.49
C LEU A 156 -1.09 1.07 7.96
N MET A 157 -0.55 0.03 7.31
CA MET A 157 -0.58 -0.12 5.87
C MET A 157 -2.01 -0.30 5.36
N THR A 158 -2.83 -1.13 6.01
CA THR A 158 -4.24 -1.23 5.61
C THR A 158 -4.97 0.11 5.76
N LEU A 159 -4.68 0.87 6.82
CA LEU A 159 -5.26 2.21 6.99
C LEU A 159 -4.81 3.16 5.86
N LEU A 160 -3.54 3.12 5.45
CA LEU A 160 -3.00 3.90 4.34
C LEU A 160 -3.69 3.56 3.01
N THR A 161 -3.95 2.28 2.76
CA THR A 161 -4.70 1.84 1.57
C THR A 161 -6.13 2.38 1.55
N GLU A 162 -6.79 2.43 2.70
CA GLU A 162 -8.18 2.90 2.82
C GLU A 162 -8.30 4.43 2.85
N GLY A 163 -7.26 5.16 3.28
CA GLY A 163 -7.37 6.60 3.51
C GLY A 163 -7.60 7.46 2.28
N GLY A 164 -7.33 6.95 1.07
CA GLY A 164 -7.72 7.66 -0.16
C GLY A 164 -9.25 7.72 -0.38
N ASP A 165 -10.02 6.85 0.26
CA ASP A 165 -11.48 6.90 0.25
C ASP A 165 -12.06 7.66 1.45
N MET A 166 -11.36 7.72 2.59
CA MET A 166 -11.76 8.50 3.78
C MET A 166 -12.00 9.98 3.45
N ALA A 167 -11.23 10.55 2.51
CA ALA A 167 -11.41 11.95 2.09
C ALA A 167 -12.73 12.22 1.35
N ASN A 168 -13.42 11.19 0.82
CA ASN A 168 -14.71 11.34 0.15
C ASN A 168 -15.91 11.19 1.10
N ASP A 169 -15.72 10.43 2.19
CA ASP A 169 -16.75 10.13 3.18
C ASP A 169 -16.09 10.09 4.57
N PRO A 170 -15.88 11.25 5.21
CA PRO A 170 -15.17 11.32 6.48
C PRO A 170 -15.89 10.57 7.61
N GLU A 171 -17.21 10.52 7.64
CA GLU A 171 -17.92 9.89 8.76
C GLU A 171 -17.99 8.37 8.61
N GLY A 172 -18.44 7.86 7.45
CA GLY A 172 -18.57 6.42 7.20
C GLY A 172 -17.24 5.74 6.82
N GLY A 173 -16.41 6.45 6.06
CA GLY A 173 -15.15 5.94 5.52
C GLY A 173 -14.10 5.71 6.61
N ILE A 174 -14.00 6.60 7.59
CA ILE A 174 -13.00 6.48 8.67
C ILE A 174 -13.26 5.24 9.52
N ARG A 175 -14.50 5.06 9.98
CA ARG A 175 -14.86 3.88 10.79
C ARG A 175 -14.57 2.59 10.05
N THR A 176 -14.96 2.51 8.77
CA THR A 176 -14.72 1.33 7.93
C THR A 176 -13.22 1.07 7.78
N ALA A 177 -12.43 2.11 7.52
CA ALA A 177 -10.98 1.99 7.38
C ALA A 177 -10.30 1.45 8.65
N TYR A 178 -10.68 1.93 9.83
CA TYR A 178 -10.15 1.42 11.09
C TYR A 178 -10.58 -0.03 11.37
N VAL A 179 -11.84 -0.40 11.11
CA VAL A 179 -12.29 -1.79 11.30
C VAL A 179 -11.47 -2.74 10.43
N LEU A 180 -11.24 -2.38 9.16
CA LEU A 180 -10.44 -3.18 8.24
C LEU A 180 -8.97 -3.24 8.68
N ALA A 181 -8.39 -2.13 9.11
CA ALA A 181 -7.03 -2.07 9.63
C ALA A 181 -6.84 -2.93 10.89
N ILE A 182 -7.77 -2.85 11.85
CA ILE A 182 -7.76 -3.68 13.06
C ILE A 182 -7.88 -5.16 12.69
N THR A 183 -8.75 -5.49 11.74
CA THR A 183 -8.95 -6.87 11.29
C THR A 183 -7.66 -7.45 10.70
N GLN A 184 -6.93 -6.68 9.89
CA GLN A 184 -5.64 -7.09 9.33
C GLN A 184 -4.51 -7.17 10.38
N GLY A 185 -4.43 -6.20 11.29
CA GLY A 185 -3.51 -6.24 12.42
C GLY A 185 -3.79 -7.43 13.35
N ALA A 186 -5.06 -7.75 13.61
CA ALA A 186 -5.46 -8.89 14.42
C ALA A 186 -5.16 -10.23 13.73
N SER A 187 -5.35 -10.32 12.41
CA SER A 187 -4.96 -11.51 11.63
C SER A 187 -3.46 -11.81 11.80
N THR A 188 -2.61 -10.80 11.68
CA THR A 188 -1.14 -10.93 11.81
C THR A 188 -0.68 -11.17 13.26
N MET A 189 -1.39 -10.65 14.26
CA MET A 189 -1.13 -10.96 15.68
C MET A 189 -1.20 -12.45 16.00
N PHE A 190 -1.99 -13.26 15.28
CA PHE A 190 -2.01 -14.70 15.51
C PHE A 190 -0.66 -15.38 15.22
N GLY A 191 0.15 -14.82 14.33
CA GLY A 191 1.51 -15.31 14.09
C GLY A 191 2.42 -15.17 15.31
N LEU A 192 2.22 -14.13 16.12
CA LEU A 192 2.88 -13.95 17.41
C LEU A 192 2.43 -15.02 18.43
N ILE A 193 1.18 -15.50 18.32
CA ILE A 193 0.55 -16.38 19.30
C ILE A 193 0.89 -17.86 19.03
N PHE A 194 1.13 -18.25 17.77
CA PHE A 194 1.33 -19.66 17.40
C PHE A 194 2.38 -20.42 18.23
N PRO A 195 3.57 -19.86 18.52
CA PRO A 195 4.57 -20.60 19.30
C PRO A 195 4.14 -20.90 20.74
N PHE A 196 3.17 -20.16 21.27
CA PHE A 196 2.65 -20.32 22.63
C PHE A 196 1.48 -21.30 22.70
N MET A 197 1.01 -21.84 21.58
CA MET A 197 -0.14 -22.73 21.57
C MET A 197 0.23 -24.11 22.13
N PRO A 198 -0.51 -24.62 23.14
CA PRO A 198 -0.17 -25.87 23.82
C PRO A 198 -0.46 -27.13 22.99
N GLY A 199 -1.16 -27.02 21.85
CA GLY A 199 -1.46 -28.18 21.03
C GLY A 199 -2.12 -27.84 19.69
N VAL A 200 -2.28 -28.88 18.88
CA VAL A 200 -2.75 -28.76 17.48
C VAL A 200 -4.13 -28.13 17.38
N LYS A 201 -5.05 -28.42 18.32
CA LYS A 201 -6.43 -27.90 18.28
C LYS A 201 -6.50 -26.39 18.45
N SER A 202 -5.83 -25.84 19.47
CA SER A 202 -5.81 -24.38 19.72
C SER A 202 -5.03 -23.66 18.62
N TRP A 203 -3.94 -24.26 18.14
CA TRP A 203 -3.18 -23.75 17.00
C TRP A 203 -4.03 -23.70 15.72
N ALA A 204 -4.75 -24.77 15.39
CA ALA A 204 -5.61 -24.82 14.21
C ALA A 204 -6.77 -23.81 14.30
N PHE A 205 -7.36 -23.63 15.49
CA PHE A 205 -8.36 -22.59 15.73
C PHE A 205 -7.79 -21.19 15.50
N CYS A 206 -6.58 -20.92 16.00
CA CYS A 206 -5.88 -19.65 15.77
C CYS A 206 -5.58 -19.44 14.28
N LEU A 207 -5.13 -20.47 13.57
CA LEU A 207 -4.84 -20.39 12.13
C LEU A 207 -6.11 -20.10 11.35
N PHE A 208 -7.19 -20.84 11.62
CA PHE A 208 -8.48 -20.61 10.99
C PHE A 208 -9.00 -19.19 11.25
N SER A 209 -8.90 -18.71 12.48
CA SER A 209 -9.27 -17.34 12.85
C SER A 209 -8.43 -16.29 12.14
N ALA A 210 -7.11 -16.48 12.05
CA ALA A 210 -6.20 -15.61 11.31
C ALA A 210 -6.58 -15.52 9.83
N LEU A 211 -6.87 -16.66 9.20
CA LEU A 211 -7.30 -16.72 7.80
C LEU A 211 -8.66 -16.04 7.59
N LEU A 212 -9.62 -16.26 8.48
CA LEU A 212 -10.92 -15.57 8.40
C LEU A 212 -10.77 -14.05 8.52
N LEU A 213 -9.91 -13.56 9.41
CA LEU A 213 -9.61 -12.13 9.53
C LEU A 213 -8.80 -11.59 8.35
N PHE A 214 -8.10 -12.43 7.61
CA PHE A 214 -7.41 -12.04 6.38
C PHE A 214 -8.40 -11.86 5.21
N MET A 215 -9.43 -12.71 5.11
CA MET A 215 -10.38 -12.72 3.98
C MET A 215 -11.02 -11.38 3.56
N PRO A 216 -11.34 -10.43 4.47
CA PRO A 216 -11.84 -9.10 4.11
C PRO A 216 -11.04 -8.38 3.01
N ILE A 217 -9.74 -8.64 2.88
CA ILE A 217 -8.91 -8.05 1.82
C ILE A 217 -9.44 -8.33 0.40
N PHE A 218 -9.98 -9.54 0.16
CA PHE A 218 -10.50 -9.92 -1.15
C PHE A 218 -11.87 -9.30 -1.45
N PHE A 219 -12.75 -9.24 -0.44
CA PHE A 219 -14.05 -8.56 -0.57
C PHE A 219 -13.85 -7.06 -0.81
N ARG A 220 -12.90 -6.43 -0.11
CA ARG A 220 -12.49 -5.05 -0.33
C ARG A 220 -12.00 -4.84 -1.76
N LEU A 221 -11.11 -5.71 -2.23
CA LEU A 221 -10.56 -5.63 -3.59
C LEU A 221 -11.67 -5.72 -4.64
N ALA A 222 -12.59 -6.69 -4.53
CA ALA A 222 -13.73 -6.82 -5.42
C ALA A 222 -14.65 -5.59 -5.40
N GLY A 223 -14.98 -5.10 -4.21
CA GLY A 223 -15.79 -3.89 -4.03
C GLY A 223 -15.14 -2.65 -4.65
N LYS A 224 -13.83 -2.47 -4.43
CA LYS A 224 -13.06 -1.35 -4.97
C LYS A 224 -12.96 -1.41 -6.49
N MET A 225 -12.71 -2.58 -7.07
CA MET A 225 -12.69 -2.78 -8.52
C MET A 225 -14.04 -2.41 -9.15
N LYS A 226 -15.16 -2.85 -8.56
CA LYS A 226 -16.51 -2.50 -9.01
C LYS A 226 -16.73 -0.99 -8.95
N LYS A 227 -16.38 -0.35 -7.82
CA LYS A 227 -16.51 1.09 -7.60
C LYS A 227 -15.71 1.91 -8.62
N VAL A 228 -14.45 1.55 -8.88
CA VAL A 228 -13.60 2.25 -9.86
C VAL A 228 -14.12 2.07 -11.28
N ARG A 229 -14.63 0.88 -11.63
CA ARG A 229 -15.22 0.63 -12.96
C ARG A 229 -16.49 1.46 -13.22
N SER A 230 -17.26 1.80 -12.18
CA SER A 230 -18.46 2.62 -12.30
C SER A 230 -18.21 4.13 -12.23
N MET A 231 -16.97 4.58 -11.96
CA MET A 231 -16.64 6.01 -11.91
C MET A 231 -16.41 6.58 -13.31
N ASP A 232 -16.78 7.84 -13.53
CA ASP A 232 -16.41 8.59 -14.72
C ASP A 232 -14.88 8.77 -14.78
N PRO A 233 -14.18 8.29 -15.85
CA PRO A 233 -12.75 8.47 -16.01
C PRO A 233 -12.28 9.93 -16.00
N LYS A 234 -13.17 10.88 -16.32
CA LYS A 234 -12.87 12.33 -16.30
C LYS A 234 -13.06 12.96 -14.92
N GLY A 235 -13.63 12.22 -13.96
CA GLY A 235 -13.87 12.69 -12.61
C GLY A 235 -12.57 12.97 -11.85
N LYS A 236 -12.53 14.06 -11.08
CA LYS A 236 -11.36 14.45 -10.26
C LYS A 236 -10.93 13.36 -9.27
N THR A 237 -11.88 12.57 -8.79
CA THR A 237 -11.68 11.47 -7.84
C THR A 237 -11.22 10.17 -8.49
N TYR A 238 -11.43 9.99 -9.80
CA TYR A 238 -11.12 8.75 -10.51
C TYR A 238 -9.64 8.38 -10.39
N ARG A 239 -8.74 9.35 -10.68
CA ARG A 239 -7.29 9.12 -10.60
C ARG A 239 -6.85 8.66 -9.22
N ARG A 240 -7.39 9.29 -8.16
CA ARG A 240 -7.09 8.90 -6.77
C ARG A 240 -7.57 7.48 -6.48
N SER A 241 -8.83 7.18 -6.82
CA SER A 241 -9.39 5.85 -6.58
C SER A 241 -8.68 4.74 -7.36
N VAL A 242 -8.18 5.01 -8.57
CA VAL A 242 -7.32 4.08 -9.34
C VAL A 242 -5.98 3.83 -8.63
N LEU A 243 -5.34 4.87 -8.10
CA LEU A 243 -4.09 4.71 -7.35
C LEU A 243 -4.29 3.90 -6.06
N CYS A 244 -5.37 4.17 -5.31
CA CYS A 244 -5.72 3.38 -4.13
C CYS A 244 -6.07 1.92 -4.49
N LEU A 245 -6.73 1.69 -5.63
CA LEU A 245 -6.97 0.33 -6.12
C LEU A 245 -5.66 -0.39 -6.44
N ARG A 246 -4.69 0.28 -7.06
CA ARG A 246 -3.36 -0.31 -7.32
C ARG A 246 -2.64 -0.65 -6.02
N LEU A 247 -2.72 0.24 -5.02
CA LEU A 247 -2.15 0.00 -3.70
C LEU A 247 -2.79 -1.23 -3.03
N LEU A 248 -4.13 -1.34 -3.08
CA LEU A 248 -4.87 -2.49 -2.56
C LEU A 248 -4.56 -3.79 -3.32
N VAL A 249 -4.38 -3.75 -4.64
CA VAL A 249 -3.96 -4.92 -5.43
C VAL A 249 -2.59 -5.40 -4.99
N VAL A 250 -1.63 -4.49 -4.84
CA VAL A 250 -0.28 -4.84 -4.38
C VAL A 250 -0.33 -5.42 -2.95
N GLU A 251 -1.06 -4.78 -2.04
CA GLU A 251 -1.27 -5.28 -0.68
C GLU A 251 -1.87 -6.69 -0.70
N ALA A 252 -2.96 -6.90 -1.44
CA ALA A 252 -3.61 -8.20 -1.56
C ALA A 252 -2.68 -9.28 -2.12
N VAL A 253 -1.93 -8.98 -3.19
CA VAL A 253 -1.00 -9.94 -3.81
C VAL A 253 0.14 -10.27 -2.86
N VAL A 254 0.85 -9.27 -2.35
CA VAL A 254 2.04 -9.48 -1.51
C VAL A 254 1.68 -10.18 -0.21
N TRP A 255 0.57 -9.82 0.42
CA TRP A 255 0.14 -10.45 1.66
C TRP A 255 -0.39 -11.86 1.43
N THR A 256 -1.08 -12.12 0.31
CA THR A 256 -1.47 -13.49 -0.05
C THR A 256 -0.24 -14.36 -0.24
N LEU A 257 0.79 -13.83 -0.92
CA LEU A 257 2.05 -14.54 -1.06
C LEU A 257 2.66 -14.82 0.31
N LEU A 258 2.77 -13.84 1.22
CA LEU A 258 3.25 -14.05 2.59
C LEU A 258 2.49 -15.17 3.32
N VAL A 259 1.15 -15.17 3.26
CA VAL A 259 0.33 -16.23 3.88
C VAL A 259 0.61 -17.58 3.25
N VAL A 260 0.65 -17.67 1.91
CA VAL A 260 0.95 -18.92 1.20
C VAL A 260 2.37 -19.40 1.52
N GLY A 261 3.34 -18.51 1.54
CA GLY A 261 4.72 -18.81 1.89
C GLY A 261 4.84 -19.31 3.33
N TYR A 262 4.14 -18.69 4.28
CA TYR A 262 4.05 -19.19 5.66
C TYR A 262 3.47 -20.61 5.71
N LEU A 263 2.37 -20.87 5.00
CA LEU A 263 1.77 -22.20 4.94
C LEU A 263 2.72 -23.23 4.31
N VAL A 264 3.45 -22.87 3.25
CA VAL A 264 4.37 -23.78 2.55
C VAL A 264 5.66 -24.01 3.34
N ALA A 265 6.24 -22.97 3.95
CA ALA A 265 7.52 -23.06 4.64
C ALA A 265 7.38 -23.60 6.07
N ASN A 266 6.31 -23.26 6.78
CA ASN A 266 6.17 -23.60 8.20
C ASN A 266 5.13 -24.71 8.44
N VAL A 267 3.98 -24.68 7.76
CA VAL A 267 2.89 -25.62 8.04
C VAL A 267 3.05 -26.93 7.28
N LEU A 268 3.27 -26.87 5.97
CA LEU A 268 3.34 -28.05 5.10
C LEU A 268 4.41 -29.06 5.53
N PRO A 269 5.65 -28.67 5.92
CA PRO A 269 6.67 -29.63 6.32
C PRO A 269 6.35 -30.35 7.64
N ALA A 270 5.42 -29.85 8.44
CA ALA A 270 4.95 -30.53 9.65
C ALA A 270 4.09 -31.76 9.31
N PHE A 271 3.43 -31.76 8.15
CA PHE A 271 2.50 -32.83 7.74
C PHE A 271 3.02 -33.73 6.63
N VAL A 272 4.05 -33.30 5.89
CA VAL A 272 4.62 -34.05 4.78
C VAL A 272 6.02 -34.55 5.13
N SER A 273 6.13 -35.84 5.40
CA SER A 273 7.40 -36.55 5.54
C SER A 273 8.16 -36.52 4.20
N GLY A 274 9.38 -35.99 4.18
CA GLY A 274 10.25 -36.02 2.99
C GLY A 274 10.70 -34.66 2.44
N MET A 275 10.46 -33.55 3.15
CA MET A 275 10.96 -32.23 2.74
C MET A 275 11.95 -31.62 3.75
N PRO A 276 13.14 -32.26 3.96
CA PRO A 276 14.12 -31.76 4.93
C PRO A 276 14.67 -30.38 4.55
N SER A 277 14.74 -30.07 3.25
CA SER A 277 15.20 -28.77 2.76
C SER A 277 14.29 -27.63 3.24
N LEU A 278 12.96 -27.79 3.16
CA LEU A 278 12.00 -26.75 3.56
C LEU A 278 11.99 -26.48 5.07
N ARG A 279 12.50 -27.40 5.89
CA ARG A 279 12.63 -27.21 7.34
C ARG A 279 13.85 -26.38 7.73
N HIS A 280 14.69 -25.99 6.77
CA HIS A 280 15.87 -25.21 7.08
C HIS A 280 15.48 -23.80 7.54
N PRO A 281 15.85 -23.37 8.76
CA PRO A 281 15.37 -22.10 9.35
C PRO A 281 15.70 -20.86 8.50
N ALA A 282 16.83 -20.90 7.80
CA ALA A 282 17.22 -19.82 6.90
C ALA A 282 16.26 -19.58 5.72
N ILE A 283 15.47 -20.59 5.31
CA ILE A 283 14.50 -20.41 4.21
C ILE A 283 13.38 -19.47 4.65
N THR A 284 12.81 -19.70 5.84
CA THR A 284 11.78 -18.83 6.41
C THR A 284 12.30 -17.40 6.57
N MET A 285 13.50 -17.23 7.14
CA MET A 285 14.10 -15.90 7.27
C MET A 285 14.31 -15.21 5.91
N LEU A 286 14.92 -15.91 4.96
CA LEU A 286 15.20 -15.34 3.63
C LEU A 286 13.90 -14.95 2.92
N TYR A 287 12.88 -15.79 3.01
CA TYR A 287 11.57 -15.54 2.45
C TYR A 287 10.93 -14.31 3.09
N ASP A 288 10.86 -14.27 4.43
CA ASP A 288 10.27 -13.16 5.17
C ASP A 288 10.99 -11.84 4.87
N CYS A 289 12.33 -11.82 4.90
CA CYS A 289 13.13 -10.65 4.52
C CYS A 289 12.82 -10.17 3.10
N THR A 290 12.73 -11.11 2.15
CA THR A 290 12.50 -10.79 0.73
C THR A 290 11.11 -10.20 0.54
N MET A 291 10.09 -10.84 1.10
CA MET A 291 8.72 -10.37 1.00
C MET A 291 8.54 -9.04 1.73
N ASP A 292 9.26 -8.82 2.82
CA ASP A 292 9.22 -7.57 3.55
C ASP A 292 9.77 -6.39 2.75
N VAL A 293 10.94 -6.58 2.14
CA VAL A 293 11.54 -5.59 1.23
C VAL A 293 10.61 -5.32 0.06
N LEU A 294 10.10 -6.37 -0.60
CA LEU A 294 9.19 -6.23 -1.74
C LEU A 294 7.92 -5.47 -1.35
N ALA A 295 7.30 -5.85 -0.23
CA ALA A 295 6.12 -5.18 0.29
C ALA A 295 6.41 -3.69 0.47
N LYS A 296 7.41 -3.34 1.27
CA LYS A 296 7.60 -1.96 1.71
C LYS A 296 8.17 -1.06 0.63
N VAL A 297 9.07 -1.55 -0.22
CA VAL A 297 9.65 -0.74 -1.32
C VAL A 297 8.59 -0.45 -2.40
N ILE A 298 7.84 -1.46 -2.84
CA ILE A 298 6.79 -1.26 -3.86
C ILE A 298 5.67 -0.40 -3.27
N TYR A 299 5.26 -0.68 -2.05
CA TYR A 299 4.21 0.08 -1.36
C TYR A 299 4.62 1.54 -1.21
N MET A 300 5.91 1.82 -0.92
CA MET A 300 6.39 3.18 -0.80
C MET A 300 6.30 3.97 -2.10
N ALA A 301 6.72 3.38 -3.22
CA ALA A 301 6.61 4.01 -4.53
C ALA A 301 5.15 4.37 -4.87
N LEU A 302 4.19 3.54 -4.46
CA LEU A 302 2.77 3.79 -4.68
C LEU A 302 2.18 4.84 -3.72
N ILE A 303 2.53 4.80 -2.43
CA ILE A 303 2.10 5.82 -1.45
C ILE A 303 2.47 7.21 -1.93
N VAL A 304 3.68 7.37 -2.43
CA VAL A 304 4.18 8.65 -2.94
C VAL A 304 3.28 9.19 -4.05
N ASN A 305 2.88 8.32 -4.99
CA ASN A 305 1.96 8.69 -6.05
C ASN A 305 0.57 9.04 -5.51
N VAL A 306 0.10 8.35 -4.46
CA VAL A 306 -1.16 8.66 -3.77
C VAL A 306 -1.08 10.01 -3.07
N HIS A 307 0.00 10.27 -2.34
CA HIS A 307 0.29 11.54 -1.67
C HIS A 307 0.22 12.70 -2.67
N ASP A 308 0.97 12.59 -3.77
CA ASP A 308 1.01 13.64 -4.78
C ASP A 308 -0.39 13.83 -5.40
N ALA A 309 -1.14 12.75 -5.64
CA ALA A 309 -2.50 12.85 -6.16
C ALA A 309 -3.50 13.47 -5.16
N MET A 310 -3.29 13.31 -3.84
CA MET A 310 -4.15 13.86 -2.80
C MET A 310 -3.88 15.35 -2.55
N PHE A 311 -2.61 15.74 -2.45
CA PHE A 311 -2.23 17.08 -1.99
C PHE A 311 -1.83 18.06 -3.11
N SER A 312 -1.55 17.60 -4.34
CA SER A 312 -1.24 18.52 -5.47
C SER A 312 -2.44 19.25 -6.06
N GLN A 313 -3.67 18.78 -5.79
CA GLN A 313 -4.88 19.43 -6.32
C GLN A 313 -5.15 20.76 -5.62
N GLU A 314 -4.84 20.87 -4.32
CA GLU A 314 -5.12 22.08 -3.53
C GLU A 314 -4.28 23.26 -3.99
N SER A 315 -2.99 23.05 -4.26
CA SER A 315 -2.09 24.09 -4.77
C SER A 315 -2.52 24.62 -6.14
N SER A 316 -3.13 23.77 -6.97
CA SER A 316 -3.61 24.14 -8.31
C SER A 316 -4.91 24.96 -8.26
N SER A 317 -5.84 24.64 -7.35
CA SER A 317 -7.09 25.40 -7.17
C SER A 317 -6.90 26.74 -6.46
N GLN A 318 -5.89 26.87 -5.60
CA GLN A 318 -5.61 28.12 -4.88
C GLN A 318 -4.66 29.05 -5.67
N GLY A 319 -3.75 28.50 -6.47
CA GLY A 319 -2.88 29.26 -7.39
C GLY A 319 -3.51 29.62 -8.74
N GLY A 320 -4.55 28.90 -9.16
CA GLY A 320 -5.21 29.08 -10.47
C GLY A 320 -5.97 30.40 -10.66
N ARG A 321 -6.19 31.19 -9.61
CA ARG A 321 -6.75 32.56 -9.73
C ARG A 321 -5.72 33.68 -9.59
N SER A 322 -4.52 33.41 -9.08
CA SER A 322 -3.52 34.46 -8.81
C SER A 322 -2.21 34.30 -9.59
N THR A 323 -1.95 33.18 -10.26
CA THR A 323 -0.63 32.93 -10.90
C THR A 323 -0.66 32.32 -12.31
N MET A 324 -1.81 32.23 -13.00
CA MET A 324 -1.84 31.90 -14.44
C MET A 324 -1.47 33.08 -15.36
N ARG A 325 -0.75 34.07 -14.84
CA ARG A 325 0.23 34.82 -15.62
C ARG A 325 1.59 34.46 -15.04
N GLY A 326 2.22 33.43 -15.61
CA GLY A 326 3.67 33.30 -15.48
C GLY A 326 4.35 34.58 -15.96
N ARG A 327 5.63 34.76 -15.65
CA ARG A 327 6.41 35.94 -16.04
C ARG A 327 6.33 36.28 -17.55
N ASP A 328 5.96 35.30 -18.38
CA ASP A 328 5.77 35.40 -19.84
C ASP A 328 4.30 35.29 -20.31
N GLY A 329 3.32 35.19 -19.40
CA GLY A 329 1.89 35.14 -19.72
C GLY A 329 1.38 33.86 -20.41
N LEU A 330 2.20 32.83 -20.57
CA LEU A 330 1.83 31.59 -21.27
C LEU A 330 1.07 30.61 -20.37
N THR A 331 0.04 29.99 -20.93
CA THR A 331 -0.73 28.88 -20.34
C THR A 331 0.07 27.57 -20.31
N VAL A 332 -0.37 26.61 -19.49
CA VAL A 332 0.26 25.28 -19.37
C VAL A 332 0.26 24.53 -20.71
N GLU A 333 -0.78 24.70 -21.53
CA GLU A 333 -0.84 24.10 -22.86
C GLU A 333 0.18 24.71 -23.82
N GLU A 334 0.39 26.02 -23.76
CA GLU A 334 1.40 26.70 -24.58
C GLU A 334 2.83 26.30 -24.18
N LEU A 335 3.07 26.06 -22.88
CA LEU A 335 4.34 25.51 -22.39
C LEU A 335 4.59 24.09 -22.94
N ARG A 336 3.59 23.21 -22.88
CA ARG A 336 3.69 21.86 -23.48
C ARG A 336 3.89 21.92 -24.99
N ALA A 337 3.19 22.79 -25.70
CA ALA A 337 3.38 23.00 -27.13
C ALA A 337 4.79 23.53 -27.46
N LYS A 338 5.33 24.42 -26.62
CA LYS A 338 6.70 24.95 -26.76
C LYS A 338 7.75 23.87 -26.53
N GLU A 339 7.56 22.99 -25.56
CA GLU A 339 8.44 21.84 -25.31
C GLU A 339 8.37 20.81 -26.44
N ALA A 340 7.18 20.46 -26.91
CA ALA A 340 7.00 19.56 -28.05
C ALA A 340 7.71 20.11 -29.32
N ARG A 341 7.59 21.42 -29.59
CA ARG A 341 8.31 22.08 -30.69
C ARG A 341 9.84 22.02 -30.51
N ARG A 342 10.33 22.16 -29.27
CA ARG A 342 11.78 22.01 -28.98
C ARG A 342 12.26 20.58 -29.22
N GLN A 343 11.50 19.58 -28.79
CA GLN A 343 11.86 18.17 -29.03
C GLN A 343 11.84 17.82 -30.51
N LEU A 344 10.83 18.26 -31.26
CA LEU A 344 10.76 18.06 -32.71
C LEU A 344 11.94 18.71 -33.44
N ARG A 345 12.36 19.92 -33.02
CA ARG A 345 13.57 20.57 -33.58
C ARG A 345 14.84 19.78 -33.30
N LYS A 346 14.98 19.18 -32.11
CA LYS A 346 16.12 18.31 -31.78
C LYS A 346 16.13 17.05 -32.64
N GLN A 347 14.98 16.40 -32.83
CA GLN A 347 14.85 15.22 -33.69
C GLN A 347 15.20 15.53 -35.15
N LYS A 348 14.69 16.63 -35.70
CA LYS A 348 15.01 17.06 -37.08
C LYS A 348 16.49 17.37 -37.27
N ARG A 349 17.17 17.94 -36.27
CA ARG A 349 18.62 18.17 -36.31
C ARG A 349 19.39 16.84 -36.31
N ALA A 350 19.06 15.93 -35.41
CA ALA A 350 19.69 14.61 -35.35
C ALA A 350 19.49 13.79 -36.63
N GLU A 351 18.31 13.86 -37.26
CA GLU A 351 18.06 13.20 -38.55
C GLU A 351 18.90 13.81 -39.69
N LYS A 352 19.01 15.15 -39.73
CA LYS A 352 19.85 15.84 -40.71
C LYS A 352 21.32 15.43 -40.57
N GLU A 353 21.86 15.43 -39.34
CA GLU A 353 23.23 15.00 -39.05
C GLU A 353 23.48 13.55 -39.48
N ARG A 354 22.53 12.64 -39.25
CA ARG A 354 22.62 11.25 -39.74
C ARG A 354 22.66 11.15 -41.26
N ARG A 355 21.86 11.95 -41.97
CA ARG A 355 21.86 11.97 -43.44
C ARG A 355 23.18 12.51 -44.00
N GLU A 356 23.74 13.56 -43.38
CA GLU A 356 25.03 14.13 -43.77
C GLU A 356 26.17 13.14 -43.50
N ALA A 357 26.18 12.47 -42.35
CA ALA A 357 27.15 11.41 -42.04
C ALA A 357 27.07 10.23 -43.05
N ALA A 358 25.86 9.82 -43.43
CA ALA A 358 25.68 8.76 -44.43
C ALA A 358 26.16 9.16 -45.83
N LYS A 359 25.95 10.43 -46.23
CA LYS A 359 26.48 10.97 -47.49
C LYS A 359 28.01 11.04 -47.46
N ALA A 360 28.60 11.51 -46.37
CA ALA A 360 30.05 11.54 -46.21
C ALA A 360 30.67 10.14 -46.27
N LYS A 361 30.06 9.15 -45.60
CA LYS A 361 30.50 7.75 -45.66
C LYS A 361 30.48 7.20 -47.09
N LYS A 362 29.39 7.43 -47.83
CA LYS A 362 29.28 7.02 -49.25
C LYS A 362 30.32 7.70 -50.14
N ALA A 363 30.63 8.98 -49.91
CA ALA A 363 31.66 9.69 -50.66
C ALA A 363 33.06 9.11 -50.41
N VAL A 364 33.38 8.75 -49.16
CA VAL A 364 34.65 8.08 -48.81
C VAL A 364 34.73 6.69 -49.46
N GLU A 365 33.65 5.90 -49.43
CA GLU A 365 33.60 4.58 -50.07
C GLU A 365 33.75 4.66 -51.61
N ALA A 366 33.17 5.67 -52.25
CA ALA A 366 33.31 5.90 -53.69
C ALA A 366 34.75 6.31 -54.06
N ALA A 367 35.36 7.21 -53.26
CA ALA A 367 36.76 7.60 -53.45
C ALA A 367 37.73 6.42 -53.30
N ALA A 368 37.49 5.53 -52.33
CA ALA A 368 38.30 4.33 -52.14
C ALA A 368 38.21 3.33 -53.32
N LYS A 369 37.12 3.36 -54.09
CA LYS A 369 36.92 2.50 -55.28
C LYS A 369 37.50 3.10 -56.57
N GLY A 370 38.09 4.28 -56.52
CA GLY A 370 38.62 4.96 -57.72
C GLY A 370 37.52 5.44 -58.68
N GLU A 371 36.27 5.50 -58.25
CA GLU A 371 35.17 6.03 -59.05
C GLU A 371 35.27 7.56 -59.07
N THR A 372 35.85 8.12 -60.13
CA THR A 372 35.82 9.58 -60.36
C THR A 372 34.37 10.02 -60.55
N PRO A 373 33.88 11.03 -59.80
CA PRO A 373 32.52 11.52 -59.95
C PRO A 373 32.33 11.99 -61.40
N LYS A 374 31.31 11.45 -62.08
CA LYS A 374 30.88 11.95 -63.39
C LYS A 374 30.39 13.38 -63.18
N VAL A 375 31.24 14.34 -63.51
CA VAL A 375 30.87 15.76 -63.59
C VAL A 375 29.82 15.85 -64.69
N GLN A 376 28.60 16.22 -64.30
CA GLN A 376 27.49 16.48 -65.21
C GLN A 376 27.20 17.98 -65.21
#